data_AF-A0A539CS39-F1
#
_entry.id   AF-A0A539CS39-F1
#
_cell.length_a   1.000
_cell.length_b   1.000
_cell.length_c   1.000
_cell.angle_alpha   90.00
_cell.angle_beta   90.00
_cell.angle_gamma   90.00
#
_symmetry.space_group_name_H-M   'P 1'
#
loop_
_entity.id
_entity.type
_entity.pdbx_description
1 polymer ?
#
loop_
_entity_poly.entity_id
_entity_poly.type
_entity_poly.pdbx_seq_one_letter_code
_entity_poly.pdbx_strand_id
1 'polypeptide(L)'
;MKSRDTLARLRRFQVDETRRRVAQIETMIAEFSKMARELDREIALEEQRSGISDTSHFAYPTYARAARARRDNLQRSAGELTSQLDEARQFLEETLADPSNARILEGGGKRAGPVGGIEAEPDVTPGVRSRRI
;
A
#
# COMPACT_ATOMS: atom_id res chain seq x y z
N MET A 1 23.02 -4.45 -30.16
CA MET A 1 22.70 -5.16 -28.89
C MET A 1 22.28 -4.22 -27.75
N LYS A 2 22.97 -3.09 -27.52
CA LYS A 2 22.64 -2.12 -26.42
C LYS A 2 21.18 -1.62 -26.36
N SER A 3 20.51 -1.44 -27.50
CA SER A 3 19.12 -0.96 -27.55
C SER A 3 18.10 -1.95 -26.93
N ARG A 4 18.33 -3.27 -27.08
CA ARG A 4 17.43 -4.30 -26.52
C ARG A 4 17.53 -4.37 -24.99
N ASP A 5 18.73 -4.18 -24.43
CA ASP A 5 18.94 -4.16 -22.97
C ASP A 5 18.35 -2.92 -22.29
N THR A 6 18.36 -1.78 -22.97
CA THR A 6 17.74 -0.54 -22.45
C THR A 6 16.21 -0.67 -22.43
N LEU A 7 15.61 -1.20 -23.50
CA LEU A 7 14.18 -1.52 -23.54
C LEU A 7 13.79 -2.52 -22.44
N ALA A 8 14.61 -3.55 -22.25
CA ALA A 8 14.45 -4.54 -21.20
C ALA A 8 14.45 -3.96 -19.78
N ARG A 9 15.30 -2.97 -19.51
CA ARG A 9 15.32 -2.25 -18.23
C ARG A 9 14.10 -1.34 -18.07
N LEU A 10 13.72 -0.62 -19.11
CA LEU A 10 12.55 0.25 -19.08
C LEU A 10 11.26 -0.54 -18.79
N ARG A 11 11.08 -1.71 -19.42
CA ARG A 11 9.91 -2.56 -19.18
C ARG A 11 9.86 -3.11 -17.75
N ARG A 12 10.98 -3.58 -17.21
CA ARG A 12 11.06 -3.99 -15.79
C ARG A 12 10.68 -2.86 -14.84
N PHE A 13 11.20 -1.66 -15.11
CA PHE A 13 10.85 -0.47 -14.33
C PHE A 13 9.35 -0.17 -14.39
N GLN A 14 8.73 -0.24 -15.57
CA GLN A 14 7.28 -0.06 -15.74
C GLN A 14 6.48 -1.10 -14.93
N VAL A 15 6.84 -2.38 -15.02
CA VAL A 15 6.18 -3.46 -14.25
C VAL A 15 6.29 -3.22 -12.74
N ASP A 16 7.48 -2.89 -12.26
CA ASP A 16 7.72 -2.66 -10.83
C ASP A 16 6.99 -1.41 -10.33
N GLU A 17 6.94 -0.34 -11.14
CA GLU A 17 6.19 0.88 -10.83
C GLU A 17 4.68 0.63 -10.79
N THR A 18 4.12 -0.06 -11.79
CA THR A 18 2.70 -0.41 -11.80
C THR A 18 2.33 -1.31 -10.62
N ARG A 19 3.17 -2.30 -10.27
CA ARG A 19 2.95 -3.15 -9.08
C ARG A 19 2.90 -2.34 -7.80
N ARG A 20 3.81 -1.39 -7.62
CA ARG A 20 3.79 -0.47 -6.46
C ARG A 20 2.52 0.39 -6.45
N ARG A 21 2.10 0.88 -7.62
CA ARG A 21 0.86 1.67 -7.75
C ARG A 21 -0.37 0.85 -7.39
N VAL A 22 -0.48 -0.39 -7.87
CA VAL A 22 -1.55 -1.34 -7.52
C VAL A 22 -1.61 -1.53 -6.00
N ALA A 23 -0.48 -1.87 -5.36
CA ALA A 23 -0.43 -2.09 -3.92
C ALA A 23 -0.81 -0.83 -3.11
N GLN A 24 -0.42 0.36 -3.59
CA GLN A 24 -0.80 1.63 -2.97
C GLN A 24 -2.32 1.85 -3.05
N ILE A 25 -2.92 1.65 -4.22
CA ILE A 25 -4.37 1.83 -4.41
C ILE A 25 -5.15 0.84 -3.54
N GLU A 26 -4.74 -0.43 -3.48
CA GLU A 26 -5.34 -1.44 -2.62
C GLU A 26 -5.32 -1.04 -1.15
N THR A 27 -4.18 -0.51 -0.68
CA THR A 27 -4.02 -0.02 0.69
C THR A 27 -4.99 1.14 0.95
N MET A 28 -5.07 2.12 0.05
CA MET A 28 -5.99 3.26 0.19
C MET A 28 -7.46 2.82 0.22
N ILE A 29 -7.87 1.87 -0.63
CA ILE A 29 -9.23 1.31 -0.62
C ILE A 29 -9.53 0.65 0.73
N ALA A 30 -8.58 -0.13 1.27
CA ALA A 30 -8.74 -0.81 2.55
C ALA A 30 -8.89 0.20 3.70
N GLU A 31 -8.09 1.27 3.70
CA GLU A 31 -8.17 2.35 4.69
C GLU A 31 -9.50 3.10 4.62
N PHE A 32 -9.95 3.47 3.42
CA PHE A 32 -11.25 4.15 3.24
C PHE A 32 -12.42 3.27 3.66
N SER A 33 -12.37 1.98 3.33
CA SER A 33 -13.36 1.00 3.76
C SER A 33 -13.39 0.82 5.27
N LYS A 34 -12.22 0.84 5.93
CA LYS A 34 -12.12 0.79 7.39
C LYS A 34 -12.74 2.03 8.03
N MET A 35 -12.35 3.23 7.58
CA MET A 35 -12.90 4.49 8.09
C MET A 35 -14.41 4.61 7.86
N ALA A 36 -14.92 4.16 6.72
CA ALA A 36 -16.36 4.13 6.45
C ALA A 36 -17.11 3.27 7.47
N ARG A 37 -16.59 2.07 7.78
CA ARG A 37 -17.18 1.17 8.80
C ARG A 37 -17.12 1.75 10.22
N GLU A 38 -16.06 2.49 10.54
CA GLU A 38 -15.95 3.19 11.82
C GLU A 38 -17.03 4.28 11.93
N LEU A 39 -17.22 5.08 10.89
CA LEU A 39 -18.30 6.08 10.83
C LEU A 39 -19.69 5.44 10.93
N ASP A 40 -19.94 4.29 10.29
CA ASP A 40 -21.22 3.59 10.42
C ASP A 40 -21.51 3.19 11.88
N ARG A 41 -20.49 2.78 12.65
CA ARG A 41 -20.66 2.50 14.09
C ARG A 41 -20.94 3.77 14.87
N GLU A 42 -20.23 4.85 14.60
CA GLU A 42 -20.45 6.14 15.26
C GLU A 42 -21.85 6.70 14.98
N ILE A 43 -22.34 6.58 13.74
CA ILE A 43 -23.70 6.95 13.35
C ILE A 43 -24.71 6.14 14.17
N ALA A 44 -24.56 4.81 14.23
CA ALA A 44 -25.47 3.96 14.98
C ALA A 44 -25.49 4.30 16.49
N LEU A 45 -24.33 4.58 17.08
CA LEU A 45 -24.23 5.01 18.48
C LEU A 45 -24.92 6.35 18.72
N GLU A 46 -24.77 7.31 17.80
CA GLU A 46 -25.41 8.62 17.90
C GLU A 46 -26.94 8.55 17.74
N GLU A 47 -27.41 7.75 16.78
CA GLU A 47 -28.84 7.50 16.57
C GLU A 47 -29.46 6.79 17.78
N GLN A 48 -28.75 5.81 18.36
CA GLN A 48 -29.19 5.13 19.58
C GLN A 48 -29.24 6.09 20.78
N ARG A 49 -28.22 6.95 20.95
CA ARG A 49 -28.14 7.91 22.05
C ARG A 49 -29.24 8.97 21.97
N SER A 50 -29.56 9.43 20.76
CA SER A 50 -30.60 10.45 20.53
C SER A 50 -32.01 9.86 20.46
N GLY A 51 -32.13 8.56 20.17
CA GLY A 51 -33.41 7.91 19.90
C GLY A 51 -34.02 8.29 18.56
N ILE A 52 -33.25 8.94 17.67
CA ILE A 52 -33.71 9.44 16.37
C ILE A 52 -32.83 8.85 15.27
N SER A 53 -33.37 7.90 14.50
CA SER A 53 -32.69 7.27 13.36
C SER A 53 -33.23 7.75 12.00
N ASP A 54 -34.38 8.42 11.97
CA ASP A 54 -34.92 8.98 10.73
C ASP A 54 -34.11 10.22 10.32
N THR A 55 -33.38 10.09 9.21
CA THR A 55 -32.53 11.16 8.67
C THR A 55 -33.30 12.41 8.23
N SER A 56 -34.60 12.27 7.92
CA SER A 56 -35.48 13.38 7.53
C SER A 56 -36.04 14.13 8.74
N HIS A 57 -35.91 13.57 9.94
CA HIS A 57 -36.39 14.19 11.16
C HIS A 57 -35.67 15.52 11.41
N PHE A 58 -36.43 16.57 11.76
CA PHE A 58 -35.87 17.91 11.99
C PHE A 58 -34.78 17.90 13.08
N ALA A 59 -34.98 17.12 14.15
CA ALA A 59 -34.03 16.95 15.24
C ALA A 59 -33.02 15.81 15.03
N TYR A 60 -32.86 15.30 13.80
CA TYR A 60 -31.84 14.30 13.51
C TYR A 60 -30.44 14.84 13.89
N PRO A 61 -29.62 14.08 14.64
CA PRO A 61 -28.37 14.60 15.19
C PRO A 61 -27.44 15.16 14.11
N THR A 62 -26.97 16.40 14.30
CA THR A 62 -26.04 17.06 13.38
C THR A 62 -24.76 16.23 13.20
N TYR A 63 -24.28 15.58 14.26
CA TYR A 63 -23.13 14.68 14.21
C TYR A 63 -23.38 13.50 13.26
N ALA A 64 -24.48 12.77 13.46
CA ALA A 64 -24.83 11.62 12.62
C ALA A 64 -25.02 12.04 11.15
N ARG A 65 -25.53 13.25 10.89
CA ARG A 65 -25.65 13.80 9.53
C ARG A 65 -24.30 14.06 8.89
N ALA A 66 -23.38 14.70 9.61
CA ALA A 66 -22.03 14.97 9.13
C ALA A 66 -21.23 13.67 8.93
N ALA A 67 -21.34 12.72 9.86
CA ALA A 67 -20.70 11.41 9.76
C ALA A 67 -21.20 10.62 8.55
N ARG A 68 -22.51 10.62 8.27
CA ARG A 68 -23.08 10.01 7.04
C ARG A 68 -22.49 10.63 5.77
N ALA A 69 -22.49 11.96 5.67
CA ALA A 69 -21.93 12.64 4.51
C ALA A 69 -20.44 12.30 4.29
N ARG A 70 -19.65 12.22 5.37
CA ARG A 70 -18.25 11.80 5.31
C ARG A 70 -18.11 10.34 4.86
N ARG A 71 -18.94 9.44 5.39
CA ARG A 71 -18.95 8.02 5.03
C ARG A 71 -19.28 7.82 3.55
N ASP A 72 -20.28 8.53 3.04
CA ASP A 72 -20.67 8.47 1.63
C ASP A 72 -19.56 8.98 0.71
N ASN A 73 -18.84 10.05 1.12
CA ASN A 73 -17.68 10.53 0.38
C ASN A 73 -16.54 9.51 0.36
N LEU A 74 -16.24 8.85 1.49
CA LEU A 74 -15.22 7.80 1.55
C LEU A 74 -15.59 6.60 0.67
N GLN A 75 -16.86 6.19 0.66
CA GLN A 75 -17.33 5.11 -0.19
C GLN A 75 -17.23 5.48 -1.68
N ARG A 76 -17.57 6.71 -2.05
CA ARG A 76 -17.40 7.19 -3.43
C ARG A 76 -15.93 7.15 -3.84
N SER A 77 -15.03 7.70 -3.02
CA SER A 77 -13.59 7.68 -3.31
C SER A 77 -13.02 6.26 -3.38
N ALA A 78 -13.48 5.33 -2.53
CA ALA A 78 -13.09 3.92 -2.63
C ALA A 78 -13.59 3.27 -3.93
N GLY A 79 -14.80 3.61 -4.39
CA GLY A 79 -15.33 3.17 -5.68
C GLY A 79 -14.49 3.68 -6.86
N GLU A 80 -14.16 4.96 -6.88
CA GLU A 80 -13.29 5.56 -7.90
C GLU A 80 -11.90 4.90 -7.93
N LEU A 81 -11.32 4.64 -6.75
CA LEU A 81 -10.04 3.92 -6.64
C LEU A 81 -10.14 2.48 -7.11
N THR A 82 -11.29 1.83 -6.95
CA THR A 82 -11.51 0.46 -7.45
C THR A 82 -11.46 0.42 -8.97
N SER A 83 -12.11 1.37 -9.65
CA SER A 83 -11.99 1.49 -11.11
C SER A 83 -10.54 1.70 -11.56
N GLN A 84 -9.80 2.59 -10.88
CA GLN A 84 -8.37 2.82 -11.16
C GLN A 84 -7.51 1.59 -10.89
N LEU A 85 -7.85 0.78 -9.88
CA LEU A 85 -7.17 -0.46 -9.56
C LEU A 85 -7.36 -1.48 -10.69
N ASP A 86 -8.57 -1.62 -11.21
CA ASP A 86 -8.88 -2.54 -12.29
C ASP A 86 -8.13 -2.16 -13.57
N GLU A 87 -8.10 -0.88 -13.92
CA GLU A 87 -7.28 -0.36 -15.03
C GLU A 87 -5.78 -0.65 -14.83
N ALA A 88 -5.24 -0.38 -13.64
CA ALA A 88 -3.83 -0.61 -13.33
C ALA A 88 -3.47 -2.11 -13.35
N ARG A 89 -4.38 -2.98 -12.92
CA ARG A 89 -4.21 -4.45 -12.97
C ARG A 89 -4.24 -4.97 -14.41
N GLN A 90 -5.17 -4.49 -15.24
CA GLN A 90 -5.22 -4.83 -16.66
C GLN A 90 -3.92 -4.40 -17.37
N PHE A 91 -3.47 -3.17 -17.15
CA PHE A 91 -2.20 -2.70 -17.71
C PHE A 91 -1.00 -3.56 -17.26
N LEU A 92 -0.97 -3.96 -15.99
CA LEU A 92 0.07 -4.86 -15.48
C LEU A 92 0.03 -6.24 -16.16
N GLU A 93 -1.16 -6.81 -16.32
CA GLU A 93 -1.37 -8.11 -16.96
C GLU A 93 -0.95 -8.07 -18.43
N GLU A 94 -1.39 -7.07 -19.18
CA GLU A 94 -1.00 -6.85 -20.58
C GLU A 94 0.51 -6.69 -20.71
N THR A 95 1.12 -5.91 -19.80
CA THR A 95 2.58 -5.74 -19.77
C THR A 95 3.26 -7.07 -19.46
N LEU A 96 2.74 -7.91 -18.57
CA LEU A 96 3.37 -9.21 -18.27
C LEU A 96 3.18 -10.24 -19.40
N ALA A 97 2.06 -10.18 -20.13
CA ALA A 97 1.72 -11.11 -21.20
C ALA A 97 2.48 -10.86 -22.52
N ASP A 98 3.07 -9.67 -22.71
CA ASP A 98 3.83 -9.36 -23.92
C ASP A 98 5.04 -10.31 -24.06
N PRO A 99 5.12 -11.14 -25.14
CA PRO A 99 6.16 -12.15 -25.32
C PRO A 99 7.56 -11.55 -25.46
N SER A 100 7.68 -10.24 -25.72
CA SER A 100 8.96 -9.53 -25.64
C SER A 100 9.52 -9.47 -24.21
N ASN A 101 8.68 -9.65 -23.18
CA ASN A 101 9.06 -9.63 -21.77
C ASN A 101 9.57 -10.98 -21.22
N ALA A 102 9.16 -12.10 -21.82
CA ALA A 102 9.55 -13.45 -21.36
C ALA A 102 11.07 -13.68 -21.38
N ARG A 103 11.79 -13.15 -22.39
CA ARG A 103 13.26 -13.25 -22.48
C ARG A 103 14.01 -12.15 -21.70
N ILE A 104 13.32 -11.09 -21.30
CA ILE A 104 13.88 -9.91 -20.64
C ILE A 104 13.94 -10.10 -19.13
N LEU A 105 12.94 -10.80 -18.56
CA LEU A 105 12.82 -11.07 -17.12
C LEU A 105 13.73 -12.23 -16.66
N GLU A 106 14.05 -13.18 -17.55
CA GLU A 106 14.89 -14.36 -17.25
C GLU A 106 16.38 -14.01 -16.97
N GLY A 107 16.86 -12.88 -17.49
CA GLY A 107 18.26 -12.45 -17.33
C GLY A 107 18.63 -11.81 -15.98
N GLY A 108 17.70 -11.76 -15.02
CA GLY A 108 17.91 -11.11 -13.71
C GLY A 108 18.43 -12.03 -12.60
N GLY A 109 18.45 -13.35 -12.81
CA GLY A 109 18.85 -14.33 -11.80
C GLY A 109 20.25 -14.86 -12.01
N LYS A 110 21.29 -14.05 -11.74
CA LYS A 110 22.67 -14.49 -11.42
C LYS A 110 23.62 -13.29 -11.34
N ARG A 111 23.59 -12.53 -10.24
CA ARG A 111 24.76 -11.80 -9.68
C ARG A 111 24.60 -11.64 -8.17
N ALA A 112 24.57 -12.75 -7.44
CA ALA A 112 25.11 -12.78 -6.09
C ALA A 112 26.61 -13.08 -6.24
N GLY A 113 27.44 -12.03 -6.29
CA GLY A 113 28.88 -12.18 -6.16
C GLY A 113 29.24 -12.48 -4.69
N PRO A 114 30.32 -13.23 -4.42
CA PRO A 114 30.65 -13.64 -3.06
C PRO A 114 31.06 -12.41 -2.25
N VAL A 115 30.45 -12.25 -1.07
CA VAL A 115 30.95 -11.33 -0.05
C VAL A 115 32.24 -11.95 0.48
N GLY A 116 33.37 -11.50 -0.06
CA GLY A 116 34.71 -11.83 0.42
C GLY A 116 34.94 -11.26 1.81
N GLY A 117 35.62 -12.04 2.64
CA GLY A 117 35.74 -11.87 4.08
C GLY A 117 36.44 -10.58 4.51
N ILE A 118 36.02 -10.11 5.68
CA ILE A 118 36.91 -9.38 6.58
C ILE A 118 37.06 -10.30 7.78
N GLU A 119 38.31 -10.69 7.98
CA GLU A 119 38.79 -11.65 8.96
C GLU A 119 38.44 -11.17 10.38
N ALA A 120 37.98 -12.14 11.18
CA ALA A 120 37.91 -12.02 12.63
C ALA A 120 39.33 -12.16 13.18
N GLU A 121 39.75 -11.21 14.00
CA GLU A 121 40.90 -11.35 14.90
C GLU A 121 40.41 -11.19 16.36
N PRO A 122 41.03 -11.90 17.31
CA PRO A 122 40.35 -12.42 18.49
C PRO A 122 40.45 -11.54 19.75
N ASP A 123 39.54 -11.87 20.66
CA ASP A 123 39.43 -11.51 22.08
C ASP A 123 40.77 -11.31 22.81
N VAL A 124 40.94 -10.13 23.39
CA VAL A 124 41.82 -9.91 24.55
C VAL A 124 41.10 -8.98 25.52
N THR A 125 40.40 -9.55 26.50
CA THR A 125 40.07 -8.85 27.75
C THR A 125 41.33 -8.76 28.61
N PRO A 126 41.58 -7.60 29.25
CA PRO A 126 41.76 -7.67 30.69
C PRO A 126 41.28 -6.43 31.47
N GLY A 127 40.81 -6.69 32.68
CA GLY A 127 41.30 -5.92 33.83
C GLY A 127 40.39 -4.83 34.39
N VAL A 128 39.48 -5.26 35.27
CA VAL A 128 38.90 -4.44 36.35
C VAL A 128 40.00 -3.68 37.10
N ARG A 129 39.90 -2.35 37.20
CA ARG A 129 40.46 -1.59 38.34
C ARG A 129 39.57 -0.42 38.75
N SER A 130 39.08 -0.54 39.98
CA SER A 130 38.51 0.51 40.82
C SER A 130 39.50 1.66 41.08
N ARG A 131 38.98 2.90 41.09
CA ARG A 131 39.13 3.94 42.15
C ARG A 131 38.39 5.21 41.70
N ARG A 132 37.35 5.67 42.41
CA ARG A 132 37.41 6.72 43.45
C ARG A 132 38.32 7.88 43.06
N ILE A 133 37.72 9.04 42.74
CA ILE A 133 37.70 10.22 43.62
C ILE A 133 36.31 10.86 43.46
#